data_AF-A0A5J6QL56-F1
#
_entry.id   AF-A0A5J6QL56-F1
#
_cell.length_a   1.000
_cell.length_b   1.000
_cell.length_c   1.000
_cell.angle_alpha   90.00
_cell.angle_beta   90.00
_cell.angle_gamma   90.00
#
_symmetry.space_group_name_H-M   'P 1'
#
loop_
_entity.id
_entity.type
_entity.pdbx_description
1 polymer ?
#
loop_
_entity_poly.entity_id
_entity_poly.type
_entity_poly.pdbx_seq_one_letter_code
_entity_poly.pdbx_strand_id
1 'polypeptide(L)' 'MSWYATSWRHMLAQHRDANASGLEPEAIAKVIDDSYPFSSRSGWAYKAWLEARRDFFRQHNLPLRRAKRPAPDLLA' A
#
# COMPACT_ATOMS: atom_id res chain seq x y z
N MET A 1 -18.83 -3.08 -8.73
CA MET A 1 -17.84 -2.79 -7.67
C MET A 1 -16.62 -2.15 -8.31
N SER A 2 -16.11 -1.03 -7.76
CA SER A 2 -14.94 -0.34 -8.30
C SER A 2 -13.63 -1.03 -7.89
N TRP A 3 -12.58 -0.90 -8.70
CA TRP A 3 -11.23 -1.35 -8.35
C TRP A 3 -10.75 -0.78 -7.01
N TYR A 4 -11.16 0.45 -6.69
CA TYR A 4 -10.92 1.09 -5.40
C TYR A 4 -11.55 0.32 -4.24
N ALA A 5 -12.86 0.02 -4.32
CA ALA A 5 -13.57 -0.68 -3.25
C ALA A 5 -13.01 -2.11 -3.02
N THR A 6 -12.63 -2.80 -4.09
CA THR A 6 -11.97 -4.11 -4.01
C THR A 6 -10.60 -3.99 -3.34
N SER A 7 -9.78 -3.02 -3.75
CA SER A 7 -8.47 -2.75 -3.16
C SER A 7 -8.58 -2.42 -1.67
N TRP A 8 -9.52 -1.54 -1.31
CA TRP A 8 -9.77 -1.14 0.07
C TRP A 8 -10.16 -2.31 0.96
N ARG A 9 -11.10 -3.16 0.53
CA ARG A 9 -11.50 -4.35 1.28
C ARG A 9 -10.35 -5.31 1.50
N HIS A 10 -9.47 -5.45 0.50
CA HIS A 10 -8.29 -6.29 0.62
C HIS A 10 -7.28 -5.73 1.61
N MET A 11 -6.99 -4.42 1.55
CA MET A 11 -6.12 -3.74 2.52
C MET A 11 -6.64 -3.84 3.95
N LEU A 12 -7.96 -3.72 4.13
CA LEU A 12 -8.60 -3.82 5.44
C LEU A 12 -8.44 -5.23 6.05
N ALA A 13 -8.58 -6.28 5.23
CA ALA A 13 -8.36 -7.66 5.67
C ALA A 13 -6.92 -7.85 6.16
N GLN A 14 -5.93 -7.45 5.33
CA GLN A 14 -4.52 -7.58 5.71
C GLN A 14 -4.14 -6.73 6.92
N HIS A 15 -4.67 -5.52 7.02
CA HIS A 15 -4.45 -4.67 8.18
C HIS A 15 -4.99 -5.32 9.46
N ARG A 16 -6.18 -5.92 9.41
CA ARG A 16 -6.77 -6.60 10.56
C ARG A 16 -5.91 -7.79 10.99
N ASP A 17 -5.48 -8.61 10.04
CA ASP A 17 -4.70 -9.82 10.31
C ASP A 17 -3.28 -9.47 10.80
N ALA A 18 -2.68 -8.41 10.26
CA ALA A 18 -1.37 -7.91 10.67
C ALA A 18 -1.41 -7.26 12.06
N ASN A 19 -2.48 -6.51 12.39
CA ASN A 19 -2.68 -5.98 13.75
C ASN A 19 -2.94 -7.10 14.77
N ALA A 20 -3.74 -8.11 14.41
CA ALA A 20 -3.96 -9.27 15.27
C ALA A 20 -2.65 -10.02 15.56
N SER A 21 -1.69 -9.96 14.63
CA SER A 21 -0.35 -10.53 14.77
C SER A 21 0.62 -9.62 15.55
N GLY A 22 0.17 -8.44 16.00
CA GLY A 22 1.01 -7.48 16.72
C GLY A 22 2.15 -6.89 15.89
N LEU A 23 2.00 -6.81 14.57
CA LEU A 23 3.04 -6.26 13.70
C LEU A 23 3.13 -4.74 13.84
N GLU A 24 4.36 -4.24 13.77
CA GLU A 24 4.63 -2.80 13.74
C GLU A 24 4.05 -2.14 12.48
N PRO A 25 3.67 -0.85 12.53
CA PRO A 25 3.08 -0.14 11.39
C PRO A 25 3.89 -0.24 10.09
N GLU A 26 5.22 -0.29 10.18
CA GLU A 26 6.10 -0.48 9.02
C GLU A 26 5.96 -1.87 8.39
N ALA A 27 5.85 -2.90 9.22
CA ALA A 27 5.61 -4.27 8.77
C ALA A 27 4.20 -4.41 8.18
N ILE A 28 3.19 -3.80 8.80
CA ILE A 28 1.81 -3.75 8.27
C ILE A 28 1.80 -3.12 6.87
N ALA A 29 2.45 -1.96 6.70
CA ALA A 29 2.55 -1.29 5.41
C ALA A 29 3.20 -2.18 4.34
N LYS A 30 4.26 -2.91 4.71
CA LYS A 30 4.93 -3.87 3.81
C LYS A 30 4.02 -5.04 3.44
N VAL A 31 3.30 -5.61 4.40
CA VAL A 31 2.38 -6.74 4.15
C VAL A 31 1.28 -6.31 3.17
N ILE A 32 0.71 -5.12 3.35
CA ILE A 32 -0.30 -4.58 2.43
C ILE A 32 0.29 -4.38 1.01
N ASP A 33 1.51 -3.85 0.90
CA ASP A 33 2.16 -3.65 -0.40
C ASP A 33 2.47 -4.96 -1.14
N ASP A 34 2.89 -5.98 -0.39
CA ASP A 34 3.23 -7.29 -0.91
C ASP A 34 1.99 -8.11 -1.26
N SER A 35 0.85 -7.87 -0.60
CA SER A 35 -0.39 -8.62 -0.81
C SER A 35 -1.20 -8.19 -2.04
N TYR A 36 -0.64 -7.40 -2.96
CA TYR A 36 -1.36 -6.87 -4.12
C TYR A 36 -2.14 -7.98 -4.88
N PRO A 37 -3.48 -7.91 -4.96
CA PRO A 37 -4.31 -9.05 -5.36
C PRO A 37 -4.46 -9.23 -6.88
N PHE A 38 -3.89 -8.33 -7.69
CA PHE A 38 -4.03 -8.38 -9.15
C PHE A 38 -2.76 -8.93 -9.81
N SER A 39 -2.92 -9.61 -10.94
CA SER A 39 -1.82 -10.29 -11.66
C SER A 39 -0.75 -9.37 -12.22
N SER A 40 -1.05 -8.09 -12.44
CA SER A 40 -0.11 -7.10 -12.98
C SER A 40 -0.26 -5.73 -12.33
N ARG A 41 0.87 -5.08 -12.06
CA ARG A 41 0.95 -3.70 -11.58
C ARG A 41 0.82 -2.71 -12.75
N SER A 42 -0.26 -2.83 -13.50
CA SER A 42 -0.52 -2.03 -14.71
C SER A 42 -2.01 -1.65 -14.85
N GLY A 43 -2.27 -0.62 -15.64
CA GLY A 43 -3.64 -0.19 -15.97
C GLY A 43 -4.40 0.49 -14.83
N TRP A 44 -5.74 0.50 -14.97
CA TRP A 44 -6.65 1.19 -14.06
C TRP A 44 -6.75 0.55 -12.68
N ALA A 45 -6.60 -0.78 -12.59
CA ALA A 45 -6.60 -1.50 -11.32
C ALA A 45 -5.44 -1.05 -10.43
N TYR A 46 -4.24 -0.90 -11.00
CA TYR A 46 -3.07 -0.44 -10.25
C TYR A 46 -3.18 1.01 -9.82
N LYS A 47 -3.71 1.90 -10.69
CA LYS A 47 -3.98 3.31 -10.29
C LYS A 47 -4.95 3.41 -9.13
N ALA A 48 -6.06 2.67 -9.19
CA ALA A 48 -7.06 2.64 -8.11
C ALA A 48 -6.49 2.05 -6.81
N TRP A 49 -5.61 1.05 -6.91
CA TRP A 49 -4.89 0.51 -5.76
C TRP A 49 -3.97 1.56 -5.13
N LEU A 50 -3.19 2.31 -5.91
CA LEU A 50 -2.31 3.35 -5.39
C LEU A 50 -3.08 4.48 -4.69
N GLU A 51 -4.24 4.85 -5.24
CA GLU A 51 -5.14 5.83 -4.64
C GLU A 51 -5.71 5.31 -3.30
N ALA A 52 -6.31 4.12 -3.30
CA ALA A 52 -6.83 3.48 -2.09
C ALA A 52 -5.74 3.31 -1.02
N ARG A 53 -4.53 2.90 -1.41
CA ARG A 53 -3.39 2.74 -0.52
C ARG A 53 -3.01 4.04 0.16
N ARG A 54 -2.92 5.13 -0.60
CA ARG A 54 -2.57 6.44 -0.05
C ARG A 54 -3.56 6.89 1.01
N ASP A 55 -4.85 6.72 0.72
CA ASP A 55 -5.90 7.19 1.61
C ASP A 55 -6.04 6.27 2.83
N PHE A 56 -5.89 4.95 2.64
CA PHE A 56 -5.87 3.96 3.72
C PHE A 56 -4.71 4.21 4.69
N PHE A 57 -3.49 4.44 4.18
CA PHE A 57 -2.33 4.66 5.03
C PHE A 57 -2.46 5.97 5.83
N ARG A 58 -3.03 7.02 5.23
CA ARG A 58 -3.36 8.26 5.96
C ARG A 58 -4.37 8.02 7.07
N GLN A 59 -5.44 7.26 6.79
CA GLN A 59 -6.49 6.99 7.77
C GLN A 59 -6.01 6.12 8.94
N HIS A 60 -5.11 5.17 8.68
CA HIS A 60 -4.58 4.23 9.67
C HIS A 60 -3.21 4.64 10.25
N ASN A 61 -2.75 5.87 9.97
CA ASN A 61 -1.46 6.40 10.40
C ASN A 61 -0.26 5.48 10.07
N LEU A 62 -0.34 4.79 8.92
CA LEU A 62 0.71 3.90 8.45
C LEU A 62 1.80 4.69 7.71
N PRO A 63 3.07 4.30 7.84
CA PRO A 63 4.16 4.94 7.12
C PRO A 63 4.04 4.66 5.62
N LEU A 64 3.70 5.68 4.83
CA LEU A 64 3.91 5.62 3.38
C LEU A 64 5.41 5.57 3.14
N ARG A 65 5.92 4.41 2.71
CA ARG A 65 7.26 4.34 2.11
C ARG A 65 7.23 5.21 0.85
N ARG A 66 7.70 6.45 0.99
CA ARG A 66 8.01 7.30 -0.15
C ARG A 66 9.00 6.52 -1.01
N ALA A 67 8.76 6.47 -2.32
CA ALA A 67 9.78 6.01 -3.25
C ALA A 67 11.07 6.77 -2.89
N LYS A 68 12.16 6.04 -2.62
CA LYS A 68 13.47 6.68 -2.39
C LYS A 68 13.67 7.67 -3.52
N ARG A 69 13.83 8.96 -3.20
CA ARG A 69 14.29 9.93 -4.20
C ARG A 69 15.57 9.33 -4.80
N PRO A 70 15.74 9.31 -6.14
CA PRO A 70 17.01 8.91 -6.71
C PRO A 70 18.10 9.75 -6.03
N ALA A 71 19.21 9.10 -5.70
CA ALA A 71 20.34 9.80 -5.09
C ALA A 71 20.67 11.01 -5.96
N PRO A 72 20.95 12.19 -5.37
CA PRO A 72 21.38 13.33 -6.17
C PRO A 72 22.60 12.89 -6.98
N ASP A 73 22.57 13.10 -8.31
CA ASP A 73 23.71 12.83 -9.17
C ASP A 73 24.89 13.68 -8.68
N LEU A 74 25.87 13.04 -8.04
CA LEU A 74 27.05 13.68 -7.45
C LEU A 74 28.14 13.96 -8.50
N LEU A 75 27.78 14.25 -9.75
CA LEU A 75 28.71 14.46 -10.86
C LEU A 75 28.32 15.69 -11.71
N ALA A 76 28.16 16.85 -11.06
CA ALA A 76 28.04 18.16 -11.73
C ALA A 76 29.30 19.00 -11.53
#